data_AF-A0A382U807-F1
#
_entry.id   AF-A0A382U807-F1
#
_cell.length_a   1.000
_cell.length_b   1.000
_cell.length_c   1.000
_cell.angle_alpha   90.00
_cell.angle_beta   90.00
_cell.angle_gamma   90.00
#
_symmetry.space_group_name_H-M   'P 1'
#
loop_
_entity.id
_entity.type
_entity.pdbx_description
1 polymer ?
#
loop_
_entity_poly.entity_id
_entity_poly.type
_entity_poly.pdbx_seq_one_letter_code
_entity_poly.pdbx_strand_id
1 'polypeptide(L)'
;DANEFTEIRSNSYFNIGYQGWANTVRIFEKLGYLTIFPGGYFEVQQTGYQTKLKISDKFKELVNKFKLTYQDILKRTPPISLKDSEDNEIKVINSKTTNPIRKRIERYNNLILSSDIELPIDKIDYDRRRKVGFANRTYTKHYLDRSYKSGGKYYGPCWQNLSKELRKEIKINGQETVELDFNAMHLHLLYCKVNKKLSDYIPEGMDAYQLPNRNRKIVKTSFTCCINNNCNKDNVNQVVGRKIAKKFPEIFEKNTSYRDILDELGSHHPEVSKFFYAQIGNEISNMESKVSDYI
;
A
#
# COMPACT_ATOMS: atom_id res chain seq x y z
N ASP A 1 -26.26 21.89 -2.69
CA ASP A 1 -26.62 20.57 -2.14
C ASP A 1 -25.71 20.13 -1.02
N ALA A 2 -26.28 19.62 0.09
CA ALA A 2 -25.52 19.11 1.23
C ALA A 2 -24.61 17.91 0.88
N ASN A 3 -24.94 17.19 -0.21
CA ASN A 3 -24.20 16.01 -0.66
C ASN A 3 -22.84 16.35 -1.31
N GLU A 4 -22.72 17.50 -1.98
CA GLU A 4 -21.49 17.97 -2.63
C GLU A 4 -20.40 18.33 -1.60
N PHE A 5 -20.82 18.82 -0.41
CA PHE A 5 -19.92 19.16 0.69
C PHE A 5 -19.32 17.93 1.39
N THR A 6 -20.00 16.78 1.34
CA THR A 6 -19.51 15.51 1.88
C THR A 6 -18.34 14.96 1.06
N GLU A 7 -18.36 15.11 -0.28
CA GLU A 7 -17.29 14.64 -1.17
C GLU A 7 -16.02 15.49 -1.11
N ILE A 8 -16.14 16.80 -0.86
CA ILE A 8 -14.96 17.66 -0.69
C ILE A 8 -14.26 17.36 0.64
N ARG A 9 -15.03 17.00 1.69
CA ARG A 9 -14.46 16.57 2.97
C ARG A 9 -13.74 15.22 2.89
N SER A 10 -14.19 14.28 2.06
CA SER A 10 -13.55 12.97 1.95
C SER A 10 -12.14 13.03 1.33
N ASN A 11 -11.82 14.08 0.56
CA ASN A 11 -10.53 14.25 -0.12
C ASN A 11 -9.57 15.28 0.52
N SER A 12 -9.98 16.01 1.56
CA SER A 12 -9.13 17.02 2.21
C SER A 12 -8.21 16.40 3.26
N TYR A 13 -6.96 16.11 2.88
CA TYR A 13 -5.92 15.57 3.76
C TYR A 13 -5.55 16.46 4.96
N PHE A 14 -6.03 17.70 4.98
CA PHE A 14 -5.71 18.71 5.98
C PHE A 14 -6.89 19.05 6.91
N ASN A 15 -8.02 18.33 6.82
CA ASN A 15 -9.28 18.71 7.48
C ASN A 15 -9.74 20.15 7.15
N ILE A 16 -9.26 20.72 6.04
CA ILE A 16 -9.69 22.03 5.57
C ILE A 16 -10.97 21.82 4.77
N GLY A 17 -12.10 22.32 5.28
CA GLY A 17 -13.36 22.31 4.54
C GLY A 17 -13.30 23.25 3.32
N TYR A 18 -14.26 23.10 2.40
CA TYR A 18 -14.32 23.90 1.16
C TYR A 18 -14.09 25.39 1.37
N GLN A 19 -14.76 26.00 2.36
CA GLN A 19 -14.62 27.43 2.62
C GLN A 19 -13.22 27.82 3.11
N GLY A 20 -12.59 26.99 3.95
CA GLY A 20 -11.21 27.22 4.36
C GLY A 20 -10.25 27.16 3.18
N TRP A 21 -10.46 26.20 2.28
CA TRP A 21 -9.66 26.06 1.08
C TRP A 21 -9.88 27.24 0.12
N ALA A 22 -11.12 27.58 -0.17
CA ALA A 22 -11.48 28.68 -1.06
C ALA A 22 -10.94 30.03 -0.54
N ASN A 23 -11.04 30.27 0.77
CA ASN A 23 -10.47 31.47 1.40
C ASN A 23 -8.94 31.49 1.26
N THR A 24 -8.26 30.35 1.46
CA THR A 24 -6.81 30.25 1.26
C THR A 24 -6.41 30.60 -0.17
N VAL A 25 -7.08 30.02 -1.17
CA VAL A 25 -6.77 30.28 -2.58
C VAL A 25 -7.02 31.75 -2.95
N ARG A 26 -8.11 32.35 -2.46
CA ARG A 26 -8.40 33.79 -2.66
C ARG A 26 -7.38 34.70 -1.98
N ILE A 27 -6.86 34.33 -0.81
CA ILE A 27 -5.76 35.07 -0.16
C ILE A 27 -4.50 35.00 -1.03
N PHE A 28 -4.16 33.83 -1.56
CA PHE A 28 -3.01 33.69 -2.46
C PHE A 28 -3.16 34.53 -3.73
N GLU A 29 -4.37 34.61 -4.30
CA GLU A 29 -4.65 35.52 -5.41
C GLU A 29 -4.47 36.99 -5.05
N LYS A 30 -5.06 37.44 -3.93
CA LYS A 30 -4.91 38.83 -3.45
C LYS A 30 -3.45 39.20 -3.18
N LEU A 31 -2.64 38.24 -2.73
CA LEU A 31 -1.20 38.43 -2.50
C LEU A 31 -0.36 38.31 -3.79
N GLY A 32 -0.98 38.01 -4.93
CA GLY A 32 -0.33 37.91 -6.23
C GLY A 32 0.46 36.61 -6.46
N TYR A 33 0.21 35.56 -5.66
CA TYR A 33 0.87 34.26 -5.80
C TYR A 33 0.22 33.37 -6.87
N LEU A 34 -1.05 33.58 -7.18
CA LEU A 34 -1.75 32.85 -8.23
C LEU A 34 -2.84 33.71 -8.86
N THR A 35 -3.36 33.24 -9.99
CA THR A 35 -4.56 33.78 -10.63
C THR A 35 -5.62 32.68 -10.66
N ILE A 36 -6.84 33.02 -10.24
CA ILE A 36 -7.99 32.14 -10.28
C ILE A 36 -8.73 32.36 -11.60
N PHE A 37 -8.93 31.29 -12.36
CA PHE A 37 -9.84 31.26 -13.49
C PHE A 37 -11.10 30.54 -13.04
N PRO A 38 -12.15 31.27 -12.64
CA PRO A 38 -13.34 30.66 -12.07
C PRO A 38 -13.98 29.71 -13.07
N GLY A 39 -14.26 28.50 -12.61
CA GLY A 39 -15.12 27.55 -13.30
C GLY A 39 -16.59 27.83 -13.00
N GLY A 40 -17.46 27.07 -13.63
CA GLY A 40 -18.90 27.20 -13.47
C GLY A 40 -19.64 26.28 -14.44
N TYR A 41 -20.93 26.13 -14.20
CA TYR A 41 -21.82 25.49 -15.15
C TYR A 41 -22.36 26.55 -16.11
N PHE A 42 -22.21 26.31 -17.41
CA PHE A 42 -22.69 27.22 -18.44
C PHE A 42 -23.93 26.61 -19.07
N GLU A 43 -25.10 27.12 -18.70
CA GLU A 43 -26.41 26.56 -19.09
C GLU A 43 -26.57 26.42 -20.60
N VAL A 44 -26.11 27.42 -21.35
CA VAL A 44 -26.17 27.43 -22.83
C VAL A 44 -25.38 26.28 -23.46
N GLN A 45 -24.29 25.86 -22.82
CA GLN A 45 -23.39 24.81 -23.32
C GLN A 45 -23.63 23.46 -22.64
N GLN A 46 -24.54 23.42 -21.66
CA GLN A 46 -24.77 22.28 -20.76
C GLN A 46 -23.48 21.64 -20.25
N THR A 47 -22.45 22.47 -20.00
CA THR A 47 -21.10 22.00 -19.68
C THR A 47 -20.61 22.69 -18.42
N GLY A 48 -20.08 21.88 -17.50
CA GLY A 48 -19.39 22.34 -16.30
C GLY A 48 -17.88 22.46 -16.54
N TYR A 49 -17.31 23.61 -16.21
CA TYR A 49 -15.86 23.81 -16.18
C TYR A 49 -15.37 23.87 -14.74
N GLN A 50 -14.26 23.20 -14.47
CA GLN A 50 -13.57 23.31 -13.19
C GLN A 50 -12.76 24.60 -13.10
N THR A 51 -12.71 25.18 -11.90
CA THR A 51 -11.84 26.32 -11.61
C THR A 51 -10.38 25.93 -11.86
N LYS A 52 -9.65 26.74 -12.63
CA LYS A 52 -8.23 26.56 -12.88
C LYS A 52 -7.42 27.58 -12.10
N LEU A 53 -6.27 27.16 -11.58
CA LEU A 53 -5.34 28.03 -10.87
C LEU A 53 -4.05 28.12 -11.67
N LYS A 54 -3.56 29.35 -11.90
CA LYS A 54 -2.25 29.58 -12.51
C LYS A 54 -1.33 30.20 -11.48
N ILE A 55 -0.22 29.54 -11.17
CA ILE A 55 0.81 30.10 -10.29
C ILE A 55 1.54 31.27 -10.96
N SER A 56 1.92 32.28 -10.18
CA SER A 56 2.74 33.40 -10.65
C SER A 56 4.23 33.14 -10.41
N ASP A 57 5.10 33.98 -10.98
CA ASP A 57 6.54 33.90 -10.72
C ASP A 57 6.87 34.18 -9.25
N LYS A 58 6.08 35.04 -8.58
CA LYS A 58 6.17 35.29 -7.14
C LYS A 58 5.98 34.00 -6.31
N PHE A 59 5.09 33.10 -6.75
CA PHE A 59 4.94 31.80 -6.08
C PHE A 59 6.13 30.87 -6.35
N LYS A 60 6.71 30.91 -7.55
CA LYS A 60 7.94 30.15 -7.85
C LYS A 60 9.11 30.64 -7.00
N GLU A 61 9.26 31.96 -6.83
CA GLU A 61 10.26 32.55 -5.94
C GLU A 61 10.07 32.09 -4.49
N LEU A 62 8.83 32.00 -4.01
CA LEU A 62 8.52 31.48 -2.68
C LEU A 62 8.98 30.01 -2.52
N VAL A 63 8.64 29.15 -3.49
CA VAL A 63 9.05 27.75 -3.52
C VAL A 63 10.58 27.64 -3.51
N ASN A 64 11.26 28.40 -4.35
CA ASN A 64 12.73 28.38 -4.46
C ASN A 64 13.42 28.91 -3.20
N LYS A 65 12.90 30.01 -2.63
CA LYS A 65 13.45 30.65 -1.42
C LYS A 65 13.48 29.69 -0.25
N PHE A 66 12.41 28.92 -0.06
CA PHE A 66 12.29 27.95 1.02
C PHE A 66 12.72 26.54 0.61
N LYS A 67 13.19 26.35 -0.64
CA LYS A 67 13.55 25.05 -1.22
C LYS A 67 12.43 24.01 -1.03
N LEU A 68 11.18 24.42 -1.17
CA LEU A 68 10.02 23.55 -0.94
C LEU A 68 10.01 22.44 -1.98
N THR A 69 9.79 21.23 -1.51
CA THR A 69 9.67 20.00 -2.28
C THR A 69 8.32 19.33 -1.99
N TYR A 70 8.01 18.27 -2.73
CA TYR A 70 6.86 17.40 -2.45
C TYR A 70 6.92 16.78 -1.04
N GLN A 71 8.10 16.71 -0.41
CA GLN A 71 8.24 16.19 0.96
C GLN A 71 7.67 17.12 2.02
N ASP A 72 7.56 18.42 1.71
CA ASP A 72 7.01 19.44 2.59
C ASP A 72 5.48 19.45 2.58
N ILE A 73 4.87 18.68 1.67
CA ILE A 73 3.41 18.47 1.64
C ILE A 73 3.05 17.38 2.64
N LEU A 74 2.58 17.78 3.83
CA LEU A 74 2.16 16.84 4.85
C LEU A 74 0.76 16.26 4.58
N LYS A 75 0.69 15.08 3.96
CA LYS A 75 -0.56 14.31 3.89
C LYS A 75 -0.69 13.43 5.13
N ARG A 76 -1.61 13.75 6.04
CA ARG A 76 -1.95 12.88 7.20
C ARG A 76 -3.12 11.98 6.85
N THR A 77 -2.92 10.67 6.96
CA THR A 77 -4.00 9.69 6.91
C THR A 77 -4.36 9.23 8.32
N PRO A 78 -5.61 8.78 8.56
CA PRO A 78 -5.95 8.13 9.81
C PRO A 78 -5.00 6.95 10.08
N PRO A 79 -4.50 6.76 11.31
CA PRO A 79 -3.54 5.70 11.61
C PRO A 79 -4.14 4.30 11.45
N ILE A 80 -5.46 4.17 11.51
CA ILE A 80 -6.18 2.91 11.35
C ILE A 80 -7.25 3.09 10.27
N SER A 81 -7.27 2.18 9.31
CA SER A 81 -8.37 1.97 8.36
C SER A 81 -8.99 0.61 8.66
N LEU A 82 -10.31 0.53 8.58
CA LEU A 82 -11.07 -0.71 8.75
C LEU A 82 -12.05 -0.82 7.60
N LYS A 83 -12.12 -2.00 6.98
CA LYS A 83 -13.07 -2.29 5.92
C LYS A 83 -13.93 -3.51 6.23
N ASP A 84 -15.08 -3.62 5.59
CA ASP A 84 -15.85 -4.87 5.56
C ASP A 84 -15.44 -5.79 4.40
N SER A 85 -16.14 -6.91 4.28
CA SER A 85 -15.93 -7.92 3.24
C SER A 85 -16.25 -7.42 1.82
N GLU A 86 -16.98 -6.32 1.69
CA GLU A 86 -17.32 -5.68 0.42
C GLU A 86 -16.37 -4.51 0.10
N ASP A 87 -15.26 -4.39 0.86
CA ASP A 87 -14.25 -3.33 0.74
C ASP A 87 -14.76 -1.91 1.09
N ASN A 88 -15.91 -1.80 1.76
CA ASN A 88 -16.45 -0.53 2.23
C ASN A 88 -15.71 -0.06 3.49
N GLU A 89 -15.38 1.23 3.57
CA GLU A 89 -14.75 1.81 4.76
C GLU A 89 -15.71 1.87 5.96
N ILE A 90 -15.21 1.43 7.12
CA ILE A 90 -15.90 1.50 8.39
C ILE A 90 -15.21 2.54 9.27
N LYS A 91 -16.03 3.41 9.86
CA LYS A 91 -15.57 4.36 10.86
C LYS A 91 -14.95 3.63 12.06
N VAL A 92 -13.65 3.86 12.27
CA VAL A 92 -12.93 3.33 13.43
C VAL A 92 -13.30 4.11 14.69
N ILE A 93 -13.85 3.42 15.68
CA ILE A 93 -14.23 3.99 16.98
C ILE A 93 -13.09 3.78 17.99
N ASN A 94 -12.83 4.79 18.83
CA ASN A 94 -11.85 4.69 19.91
C ASN A 94 -12.32 3.68 20.97
N SER A 95 -11.43 2.79 21.38
CA SER A 95 -11.72 1.68 22.30
C SER A 95 -10.43 1.19 22.98
N LYS A 96 -10.57 0.30 23.96
CA LYS A 96 -9.40 -0.38 24.58
C LYS A 96 -8.55 -1.13 23.55
N THR A 97 -9.14 -1.57 22.44
CA THR A 97 -8.44 -2.27 21.35
C THR A 97 -7.75 -1.31 20.39
N THR A 98 -8.44 -0.25 19.96
CA THR A 98 -7.95 0.66 18.90
C THR A 98 -6.98 1.71 19.43
N ASN A 99 -7.09 2.12 20.70
CA ASN A 99 -6.24 3.15 21.27
C ASN A 99 -4.75 2.74 21.32
N PRO A 100 -4.36 1.52 21.76
CA PRO A 100 -2.96 1.09 21.72
C PRO A 100 -2.39 1.00 20.30
N ILE A 101 -3.18 0.50 19.34
CA ILE A 101 -2.79 0.40 17.93
C ILE A 101 -2.53 1.81 17.38
N ARG A 102 -3.47 2.74 17.61
CA ARG A 102 -3.35 4.14 17.21
C ARG A 102 -2.08 4.78 17.74
N LYS A 103 -1.84 4.68 19.06
CA LYS A 103 -0.65 5.26 19.71
C LYS A 103 0.65 4.73 19.12
N ARG A 104 0.73 3.43 18.81
CA ARG A 104 1.92 2.82 18.20
C ARG A 104 2.20 3.41 16.82
N ILE A 105 1.17 3.48 15.97
CA ILE A 105 1.30 3.98 14.60
C ILE A 105 1.61 5.47 14.60
N GLU A 106 0.97 6.25 15.47
CA GLU A 106 1.27 7.68 15.65
C GLU A 106 2.71 7.90 16.11
N ARG A 107 3.22 7.11 17.07
CA ARG A 107 4.63 7.17 17.48
C ARG A 107 5.58 6.90 16.32
N TYR A 108 5.32 5.87 15.53
CA TYR A 108 6.15 5.54 14.37
C TYR A 108 6.07 6.62 13.28
N ASN A 109 4.87 7.12 12.98
CA ASN A 109 4.68 8.20 12.02
C ASN A 109 5.36 9.49 12.49
N ASN A 110 5.36 9.81 13.78
CA ASN A 110 6.08 10.96 14.31
C ASN A 110 7.59 10.83 14.09
N LEU A 111 8.17 9.64 14.31
CA LEU A 111 9.58 9.38 14.01
C LEU A 111 9.90 9.57 12.52
N ILE A 112 9.05 9.05 11.64
CA ILE A 112 9.19 9.21 10.20
C ILE A 112 9.11 10.68 9.77
N LEU A 113 8.18 11.44 10.35
CA LEU A 113 8.00 12.86 10.08
C LEU A 113 9.13 13.74 10.67
N SER A 114 9.80 13.28 11.73
CA SER A 114 10.98 13.96 12.27
C SER A 114 12.29 13.55 11.59
N SER A 115 12.26 12.58 10.68
CA SER A 115 13.43 12.11 9.94
C SER A 115 13.51 12.79 8.57
N ASP A 116 14.73 13.09 8.14
CA ASP A 116 14.98 13.49 6.75
C ASP A 116 15.04 12.22 5.89
N ILE A 117 14.10 12.06 4.95
CA ILE A 117 14.01 10.88 4.09
C ILE A 117 14.22 11.33 2.67
N GLU A 118 15.44 11.23 2.19
CA GLU A 118 15.76 11.58 0.81
C GLU A 118 15.25 10.50 -0.13
N LEU A 119 14.45 10.90 -1.12
CA LEU A 119 13.91 10.01 -2.14
C LEU A 119 14.51 10.37 -3.50
N PRO A 120 14.80 9.39 -4.37
CA PRO A 120 15.37 9.63 -5.71
C PRO A 120 14.29 10.12 -6.70
N ILE A 121 13.56 11.17 -6.34
CA ILE A 121 12.39 11.63 -7.11
C ILE A 121 12.76 12.04 -8.52
N ASP A 122 13.93 12.63 -8.71
CA ASP A 122 14.39 13.08 -10.03
C ASP A 122 14.50 11.94 -11.05
N LYS A 123 14.66 10.69 -10.58
CA LYS A 123 14.69 9.48 -11.41
C LYS A 123 13.30 8.89 -11.70
N ILE A 124 12.25 9.52 -11.19
CA ILE A 124 10.86 9.08 -11.37
C ILE A 124 10.22 9.98 -12.42
N ASP A 125 9.57 9.41 -13.43
CA ASP A 125 8.88 10.21 -14.45
C ASP A 125 7.69 11.00 -13.85
N TYR A 126 7.34 12.11 -14.49
CA TYR A 126 6.29 13.02 -14.01
C TYR A 126 4.92 12.34 -13.86
N ASP A 127 4.54 11.46 -14.78
CA ASP A 127 3.24 10.78 -14.72
C ASP A 127 3.15 9.84 -13.52
N ARG A 128 4.24 9.13 -13.23
CA ARG A 128 4.36 8.31 -12.03
C ARG A 128 4.42 9.16 -10.76
N ARG A 129 5.09 10.33 -10.79
CA ARG A 129 5.02 11.34 -9.71
C ARG A 129 3.60 11.75 -9.39
N ARG A 130 2.81 12.08 -10.41
CA ARG A 130 1.42 12.49 -10.23
C ARG A 130 0.54 11.38 -9.66
N LYS A 131 0.77 10.12 -10.05
CA LYS A 131 -0.06 8.96 -9.63
C LYS A 131 0.26 8.43 -8.22
N VAL A 132 1.54 8.42 -7.81
CA VAL A 132 1.98 7.74 -6.58
C VAL A 132 1.69 8.55 -5.32
N GLY A 133 1.30 9.83 -5.44
CA GLY A 133 0.93 10.66 -4.29
C GLY A 133 2.11 10.86 -3.33
N PHE A 134 3.24 11.35 -3.86
CA PHE A 134 4.52 11.51 -3.16
C PHE A 134 4.49 12.32 -1.85
N ALA A 135 3.40 13.03 -1.59
CA ALA A 135 3.15 13.74 -0.35
C ALA A 135 2.87 12.81 0.86
N ASN A 136 2.41 11.57 0.65
CA ASN A 136 2.18 10.69 1.79
C ASN A 136 3.49 10.05 2.25
N ARG A 137 3.86 10.35 3.50
CA ARG A 137 5.02 9.79 4.21
C ARG A 137 4.60 9.05 5.48
N THR A 138 3.30 8.95 5.75
CA THR A 138 2.79 8.31 6.98
C THR A 138 2.13 6.98 6.68
N TYR A 139 2.23 6.07 7.63
CA TYR A 139 1.61 4.76 7.57
C TYR A 139 0.24 4.72 8.24
N THR A 140 -0.61 3.87 7.70
CA THR A 140 -1.90 3.44 8.21
C THR A 140 -1.89 1.91 8.29
N LYS A 141 -2.39 1.31 9.39
CA LYS A 141 -2.70 -0.13 9.42
C LYS A 141 -4.10 -0.36 8.84
N HIS A 142 -4.19 -1.20 7.82
CA HIS A 142 -5.44 -1.50 7.12
C HIS A 142 -6.01 -2.84 7.56
N TYR A 143 -7.05 -2.82 8.39
CA TYR A 143 -7.78 -4.01 8.83
C TYR A 143 -8.95 -4.31 7.90
N LEU A 144 -9.27 -5.60 7.78
CA LEU A 144 -10.29 -6.12 6.86
C LEU A 144 -11.39 -6.85 7.62
N ASP A 145 -12.46 -7.23 6.93
CA ASP A 145 -13.53 -8.10 7.42
C ASP A 145 -14.12 -7.67 8.77
N ARG A 146 -14.24 -6.35 9.01
CA ARG A 146 -14.72 -5.76 10.28
C ARG A 146 -13.93 -6.24 11.51
N SER A 147 -12.68 -6.69 11.34
CA SER A 147 -11.92 -7.40 12.37
C SER A 147 -10.48 -6.91 12.50
N TYR A 148 -10.06 -6.57 13.73
CA TYR A 148 -8.66 -6.27 14.05
C TYR A 148 -7.75 -7.52 14.06
N LYS A 149 -8.31 -8.69 13.77
CA LYS A 149 -7.59 -9.96 13.59
C LYS A 149 -7.46 -10.35 12.10
N SER A 150 -7.94 -9.51 11.19
CA SER A 150 -7.88 -9.73 9.73
C SER A 150 -7.18 -8.56 9.05
N GLY A 151 -6.23 -8.84 8.15
CA GLY A 151 -5.37 -7.82 7.57
C GLY A 151 -4.51 -7.15 8.64
N GLY A 152 -4.29 -5.85 8.55
CA GLY A 152 -3.53 -5.05 9.50
C GLY A 152 -2.16 -4.62 8.99
N LYS A 153 -1.81 -4.94 7.74
CA LYS A 153 -0.56 -4.49 7.12
C LYS A 153 -0.45 -2.98 7.09
N TYR A 154 0.78 -2.50 7.19
CA TYR A 154 1.13 -1.09 7.08
C TYR A 154 1.14 -0.67 5.61
N TYR A 155 0.35 0.36 5.28
CA TYR A 155 0.36 0.99 3.96
C TYR A 155 0.42 2.51 4.08
N GLY A 156 0.77 3.19 2.99
CA GLY A 156 0.56 4.63 2.85
C GLY A 156 1.72 5.35 2.18
N PRO A 157 2.95 5.24 2.70
CA PRO A 157 4.04 6.05 2.20
C PRO A 157 4.42 5.73 0.76
N CYS A 158 4.80 6.78 0.02
CA CYS A 158 5.12 6.67 -1.41
C CYS A 158 6.27 5.70 -1.71
N TRP A 159 7.21 5.50 -0.77
CA TRP A 159 8.33 4.58 -0.92
C TRP A 159 7.93 3.11 -1.03
N GLN A 160 6.74 2.70 -0.58
CA GLN A 160 6.26 1.33 -0.77
C GLN A 160 5.99 0.98 -2.24
N ASN A 161 5.76 1.99 -3.09
CA ASN A 161 5.46 1.81 -4.52
C ASN A 161 6.67 2.04 -5.44
N LEU A 162 7.84 2.32 -4.86
CA LEU A 162 9.09 2.48 -5.60
C LEU A 162 9.60 1.11 -6.09
N SER A 163 10.30 1.11 -7.22
CA SER A 163 10.96 -0.11 -7.71
C SER A 163 12.09 -0.51 -6.77
N LYS A 164 12.55 -1.76 -6.87
CA LYS A 164 13.66 -2.25 -6.06
C LYS A 164 14.93 -1.41 -6.24
N GLU A 165 15.18 -0.95 -7.46
CA GLU A 165 16.32 -0.12 -7.84
C GLU A 165 16.25 1.23 -7.17
N LEU A 166 15.09 1.89 -7.22
CA LEU A 166 14.87 3.19 -6.59
C LEU A 166 14.88 3.12 -5.06
N ARG A 167 14.37 2.04 -4.46
CA ARG A 167 14.37 1.89 -3.00
C ARG A 167 15.78 1.84 -2.40
N LYS A 168 16.77 1.35 -3.15
CA LYS A 168 18.18 1.31 -2.71
C LYS A 168 18.82 2.70 -2.60
N GLU A 169 18.22 3.70 -3.24
CA GLU A 169 18.75 5.07 -3.23
C GLU A 169 18.12 5.94 -2.13
N ILE A 170 17.20 5.37 -1.35
CA ILE A 170 16.62 6.08 -0.21
C ILE A 170 17.71 6.30 0.83
N LYS A 171 17.82 7.54 1.32
CA LYS A 171 18.65 7.87 2.47
C LYS A 171 17.78 8.31 3.64
N ILE A 172 18.23 8.00 4.84
CA ILE A 172 17.62 8.48 6.08
C ILE A 172 18.66 9.29 6.82
N ASN A 173 18.39 10.57 7.06
CA ASN A 173 19.30 11.53 7.68
C ASN A 173 20.67 11.57 6.97
N GLY A 174 20.65 11.60 5.63
CA GLY A 174 21.84 11.59 4.78
C GLY A 174 22.59 10.24 4.70
N GLN A 175 22.17 9.22 5.45
CA GLN A 175 22.83 7.91 5.47
C GLN A 175 22.18 6.94 4.48
N GLU A 176 23.01 6.11 3.83
CA GLU A 176 22.54 5.03 2.96
C GLU A 176 21.74 3.99 3.74
N THR A 177 20.78 3.36 3.07
CA THR A 177 19.90 2.36 3.70
C THR A 177 20.13 0.97 3.12
N VAL A 178 19.86 -0.03 3.95
CA VAL A 178 19.78 -1.44 3.53
C VAL A 178 18.37 -1.96 3.76
N GLU A 179 17.87 -2.74 2.80
CA GLU A 179 16.56 -3.39 2.92
C GLU A 179 16.75 -4.80 3.49
N LEU A 180 16.26 -5.02 4.71
CA LEU A 180 16.14 -6.35 5.29
C LEU A 180 14.78 -6.94 4.90
N ASP A 181 14.78 -8.11 4.26
CA ASP A 181 13.57 -8.83 3.84
C ASP A 181 13.51 -10.21 4.48
N PHE A 182 12.32 -10.60 4.90
CA PHE A 182 12.09 -11.93 5.47
C PHE A 182 11.73 -12.90 4.35
N ASN A 183 12.66 -13.82 4.08
CA ASN A 183 12.44 -14.89 3.11
C ASN A 183 11.24 -15.76 3.52
N ALA A 184 10.39 -16.08 2.55
CA ALA A 184 9.25 -16.99 2.71
C ALA A 184 8.33 -16.74 3.92
N MET A 185 8.14 -15.48 4.34
CA MET A 185 7.37 -15.09 5.53
C MET A 185 6.03 -15.84 5.67
N HIS A 186 5.22 -15.95 4.62
CA HIS A 186 3.95 -16.67 4.70
C HIS A 186 4.10 -18.14 5.12
N LEU A 187 5.10 -18.88 4.59
CA LEU A 187 5.34 -20.26 4.99
C LEU A 187 5.82 -20.33 6.44
N HIS A 188 6.76 -19.47 6.85
CA HIS A 188 7.17 -19.38 8.27
C HIS A 188 5.97 -19.17 9.20
N LEU A 189 5.09 -18.21 8.86
CA LEU A 189 3.89 -17.93 9.64
C LEU A 189 2.92 -19.12 9.69
N LEU A 190 2.77 -19.88 8.59
CA LEU A 190 1.97 -21.10 8.59
C LEU A 190 2.54 -22.18 9.50
N TYR A 191 3.85 -22.39 9.49
CA TYR A 191 4.50 -23.34 10.40
C TYR A 191 4.32 -22.90 11.86
N CYS A 192 4.51 -21.61 12.15
CA CYS A 192 4.22 -21.06 13.48
C CYS A 192 2.77 -21.29 13.91
N LYS A 193 1.80 -21.18 12.99
CA LYS A 193 0.37 -21.44 13.28
C LYS A 193 0.09 -22.88 13.72
N VAL A 194 0.91 -23.85 13.30
CA VAL A 194 0.82 -25.25 13.72
C VAL A 194 1.86 -25.61 14.80
N ASN A 195 2.43 -24.61 15.48
CA ASN A 195 3.45 -24.76 16.51
C ASN A 195 4.71 -25.51 16.05
N LYS A 196 5.12 -25.30 14.80
CA LYS A 196 6.33 -25.88 14.20
C LYS A 196 7.23 -24.79 13.63
N LYS A 197 8.48 -25.12 13.32
CA LYS A 197 9.39 -24.21 12.63
C LYS A 197 9.58 -24.69 11.19
N LEU A 198 9.59 -23.75 10.25
CA LEU A 198 9.88 -24.08 8.84
C LEU A 198 11.28 -24.72 8.71
N SER A 199 12.24 -24.28 9.53
CA SER A 199 13.62 -24.77 9.52
C SER A 199 13.76 -26.25 9.89
N ASP A 200 12.76 -26.84 10.54
CA ASP A 200 12.74 -28.29 10.83
C ASP A 200 12.49 -29.11 9.55
N TYR A 201 12.00 -28.48 8.48
CA TYR A 201 11.57 -29.12 7.24
C TYR A 201 12.36 -28.64 6.01
N ILE A 202 12.72 -27.35 5.98
CA ILE A 202 13.53 -26.73 4.94
C ILE A 202 14.77 -26.13 5.60
N PRO A 203 15.99 -26.59 5.27
CA PRO A 203 17.22 -26.06 5.86
C PRO A 203 17.33 -24.54 5.72
N GLU A 204 17.95 -23.90 6.71
CA GLU A 204 18.23 -22.47 6.65
C GLU A 204 19.07 -22.13 5.40
N GLY A 205 18.75 -21.01 4.76
CA GLY A 205 19.38 -20.58 3.50
C GLY A 205 18.78 -21.19 2.24
N MET A 206 17.95 -22.24 2.33
CA MET A 206 17.18 -22.74 1.19
C MET A 206 15.90 -21.93 0.97
N ASP A 207 15.50 -21.75 -0.28
CA ASP A 207 14.26 -21.06 -0.63
C ASP A 207 13.07 -22.03 -0.54
N ALA A 208 12.20 -21.79 0.43
CA ALA A 208 11.01 -22.62 0.67
C ALA A 208 9.96 -22.58 -0.45
N TYR A 209 10.16 -21.81 -1.53
CA TYR A 209 9.32 -21.91 -2.74
C TYR A 209 10.04 -22.55 -3.92
N GLN A 210 11.32 -22.91 -3.79
CA GLN A 210 12.07 -23.50 -4.89
C GLN A 210 11.73 -24.98 -4.99
N LEU A 211 11.26 -25.39 -6.17
CA LEU A 211 11.02 -26.79 -6.52
C LEU A 211 11.92 -27.19 -7.70
N PRO A 212 12.33 -28.46 -7.82
CA PRO A 212 13.07 -28.94 -8.98
C PRO A 212 12.32 -28.68 -10.29
N ASN A 213 13.00 -28.18 -11.33
CA ASN A 213 12.43 -27.94 -12.66
C ASN A 213 11.16 -27.04 -12.70
N ARG A 214 10.90 -26.26 -11.65
CA ARG A 214 9.79 -25.29 -11.61
C ARG A 214 10.33 -23.86 -11.51
N ASN A 215 9.64 -22.93 -12.16
CA ASN A 215 9.93 -21.52 -11.99
C ASN A 215 9.43 -21.04 -10.61
N ARG A 216 10.36 -20.63 -9.74
CA ARG A 216 10.07 -20.17 -8.38
C ARG A 216 9.05 -19.03 -8.29
N LYS A 217 9.02 -18.11 -9.27
CA LYS A 217 8.03 -17.01 -9.30
C LYS A 217 6.62 -17.56 -9.51
N ILE A 218 6.47 -18.60 -10.34
CA ILE A 218 5.21 -19.29 -10.57
C ILE A 218 4.79 -20.00 -9.29
N VAL A 219 5.65 -20.82 -8.68
CA VAL A 219 5.36 -21.56 -7.43
C VAL A 219 4.86 -20.62 -6.32
N LYS A 220 5.64 -19.57 -6.00
CA LYS A 220 5.28 -18.57 -4.98
C LYS A 220 3.95 -17.87 -5.30
N THR A 221 3.70 -17.56 -6.57
CA THR A 221 2.49 -16.86 -6.98
C THR A 221 1.28 -17.79 -6.97
N SER A 222 1.42 -19.06 -7.34
CA SER A 222 0.36 -20.08 -7.19
C SER A 222 -0.07 -20.19 -5.73
N PHE A 223 0.88 -20.37 -4.82
CA PHE A 223 0.62 -20.45 -3.38
C PHE A 223 -0.04 -19.17 -2.88
N THR A 224 0.56 -18.01 -3.16
CA THR A 224 0.03 -16.72 -2.68
C THR A 224 -1.36 -16.43 -3.27
N CYS A 225 -1.63 -16.82 -4.52
CA CYS A 225 -2.94 -16.62 -5.12
C CYS A 225 -4.00 -17.47 -4.42
N CYS A 226 -3.74 -18.75 -4.16
CA CYS A 226 -4.75 -19.64 -3.59
C CYS A 226 -5.04 -19.41 -2.12
N ILE A 227 -4.07 -18.95 -1.32
CA ILE A 227 -4.36 -18.54 0.06
C ILE A 227 -5.19 -17.24 0.14
N ASN A 228 -5.18 -16.39 -0.89
CA ASN A 228 -5.82 -15.07 -0.88
C ASN A 228 -7.13 -14.99 -1.68
N ASN A 229 -7.50 -16.03 -2.43
CA ASN A 229 -8.65 -16.00 -3.34
C ASN A 229 -9.46 -17.29 -3.18
N ASN A 230 -10.70 -17.29 -3.66
CA ASN A 230 -11.52 -18.49 -3.73
C ASN A 230 -10.95 -19.50 -4.74
N CYS A 231 -9.97 -20.28 -4.28
CA CYS A 231 -9.20 -21.26 -5.03
C CYS A 231 -9.40 -22.66 -4.41
N ASN A 232 -9.63 -23.65 -5.26
CA ASN A 232 -9.71 -25.07 -4.90
C ASN A 232 -9.07 -25.92 -6.00
N LYS A 233 -9.04 -27.24 -5.80
CA LYS A 233 -8.42 -28.19 -6.72
C LYS A 233 -9.04 -28.22 -8.13
N ASP A 234 -10.27 -27.74 -8.29
CA ASP A 234 -10.98 -27.78 -9.57
C ASP A 234 -10.80 -26.47 -10.35
N ASN A 235 -10.72 -25.33 -9.66
CA ASN A 235 -10.61 -24.01 -10.29
C ASN A 235 -9.21 -23.39 -10.29
N VAL A 236 -8.22 -24.02 -9.62
CA VAL A 236 -6.86 -23.48 -9.43
C VAL A 236 -6.21 -23.04 -10.73
N ASN A 237 -6.37 -23.82 -11.81
CA ASN A 237 -5.75 -23.50 -13.09
C ASN A 237 -6.29 -22.20 -13.71
N GLN A 238 -7.58 -21.93 -13.52
CA GLN A 238 -8.22 -20.69 -13.97
C GLN A 238 -7.79 -19.51 -13.09
N VAL A 239 -7.83 -19.68 -11.77
CA VAL A 239 -7.54 -18.62 -10.79
C VAL A 239 -6.08 -18.19 -10.89
N VAL A 240 -5.16 -19.15 -10.80
CA VAL A 240 -3.71 -18.88 -10.85
C VAL A 240 -3.28 -18.51 -12.26
N GLY A 241 -3.75 -19.23 -13.28
CA GLY A 241 -3.36 -18.98 -14.68
C GLY A 241 -3.64 -17.56 -15.14
N ARG A 242 -4.81 -16.99 -14.80
CA ARG A 242 -5.14 -15.58 -15.09
C ARG A 242 -4.16 -14.62 -14.41
N LYS A 243 -3.75 -14.91 -13.18
CA LYS A 243 -2.82 -14.07 -12.41
C LYS A 243 -1.41 -14.14 -12.98
N ILE A 244 -0.93 -15.33 -13.35
CA ILE A 244 0.39 -15.54 -13.96
C ILE A 244 0.45 -14.89 -15.34
N ALA A 245 -0.53 -15.14 -16.21
CA ALA A 245 -0.58 -14.53 -17.55
C ALA A 245 -0.51 -13.00 -17.50
N LYS A 246 -1.17 -12.38 -16.52
CA LYS A 246 -1.14 -10.92 -16.33
C LYS A 246 0.19 -10.42 -15.73
N LYS A 247 0.76 -11.15 -14.77
CA LYS A 247 1.89 -10.69 -13.96
C LYS A 247 3.26 -11.03 -14.58
N PHE A 248 3.34 -12.16 -15.26
CA PHE A 248 4.56 -12.73 -15.83
C PHE A 248 4.28 -13.33 -17.23
N PRO A 249 3.84 -12.53 -18.21
CA PRO A 249 3.52 -13.02 -19.55
C PRO A 249 4.71 -13.73 -20.23
N GLU A 250 5.95 -13.38 -19.85
CA GLU A 250 7.19 -13.90 -20.42
C GLU A 250 7.54 -15.34 -20.00
N ILE A 251 6.98 -15.81 -18.89
CA ILE A 251 7.15 -17.19 -18.38
C ILE A 251 5.81 -17.91 -18.25
N PHE A 252 4.76 -17.38 -18.86
CA PHE A 252 3.45 -18.01 -18.88
C PHE A 252 3.39 -19.09 -19.95
N GLU A 253 3.06 -20.31 -19.53
CA GLU A 253 2.84 -21.43 -20.43
C GLU A 253 1.36 -21.80 -20.45
N LYS A 254 0.83 -22.04 -21.66
CA LYS A 254 -0.53 -22.57 -21.80
C LYS A 254 -0.56 -23.99 -21.25
N ASN A 255 -1.69 -24.37 -20.63
CA ASN A 255 -1.93 -25.70 -20.07
C ASN A 255 -0.99 -26.10 -18.91
N THR A 256 -0.29 -25.16 -18.26
CA THR A 256 0.39 -25.45 -16.99
C THR A 256 -0.62 -25.93 -15.94
N SER A 257 -0.34 -27.08 -15.34
CA SER A 257 -1.08 -27.57 -14.18
C SER A 257 -0.56 -26.90 -12.91
N TYR A 258 -1.26 -25.85 -12.47
CA TYR A 258 -0.98 -25.17 -11.21
C TYR A 258 -1.38 -26.01 -10.00
N ARG A 259 -2.30 -26.97 -10.20
CA ARG A 259 -2.61 -28.01 -9.21
C ARG A 259 -1.38 -28.83 -8.89
N ASP A 260 -0.71 -29.37 -9.91
CA ASP A 260 0.47 -30.22 -9.71
C ASP A 260 1.61 -29.44 -9.05
N ILE A 261 1.77 -28.15 -9.39
CA ILE A 261 2.73 -27.26 -8.72
C ILE A 261 2.41 -27.12 -7.23
N LEU A 262 1.14 -26.96 -6.85
CA LEU A 262 0.75 -26.82 -5.44
C LEU A 262 0.76 -28.14 -4.68
N ASP A 263 0.44 -29.26 -5.34
CA ASP A 263 0.54 -30.59 -4.74
C ASP A 263 2.02 -30.96 -4.50
N GLU A 264 2.92 -30.63 -5.44
CA GLU A 264 4.37 -30.78 -5.28
C GLU A 264 4.94 -29.84 -4.20
N LEU A 265 4.51 -28.58 -4.14
CA LEU A 265 4.87 -27.69 -3.03
C LEU A 265 4.34 -28.26 -1.69
N GLY A 266 3.13 -28.80 -1.69
CA GLY A 266 2.50 -29.39 -0.51
C GLY A 266 3.24 -30.62 0.02
N SER A 267 3.85 -31.43 -0.85
CA SER A 267 4.64 -32.60 -0.43
C SER A 267 5.94 -32.20 0.28
N HIS A 268 6.52 -31.05 -0.08
CA HIS A 268 7.68 -30.47 0.63
C HIS A 268 7.27 -29.75 1.93
N HIS A 269 5.98 -29.42 2.07
CA HIS A 269 5.42 -28.71 3.22
C HIS A 269 4.22 -29.43 3.86
N PRO A 270 4.36 -30.70 4.26
CA PRO A 270 3.23 -31.56 4.60
C PRO A 270 2.35 -30.98 5.72
N GLU A 271 2.97 -30.38 6.73
CA GLU A 271 2.30 -29.82 7.93
C GLU A 271 1.33 -28.67 7.65
N VAL A 272 1.61 -27.93 6.58
CA VAL A 272 0.90 -26.68 6.25
C VAL A 272 0.18 -26.75 4.91
N SER A 273 0.37 -27.82 4.14
CA SER A 273 -0.28 -28.08 2.84
C SER A 273 -1.81 -27.92 2.89
N LYS A 274 -2.44 -28.34 4.00
CA LYS A 274 -3.88 -28.18 4.27
C LYS A 274 -4.39 -26.73 4.17
N PHE A 275 -3.51 -25.75 4.29
CA PHE A 275 -3.86 -24.34 4.23
C PHE A 275 -3.80 -23.73 2.82
N PHE A 276 -3.24 -24.42 1.82
CA PHE A 276 -2.95 -23.82 0.50
C PHE A 276 -4.20 -23.38 -0.27
N TYR A 277 -5.36 -23.96 0.06
CA TYR A 277 -6.67 -23.64 -0.49
C TYR A 277 -7.66 -23.10 0.56
N ALA A 278 -7.19 -22.78 1.77
CA ALA A 278 -8.05 -22.46 2.91
C ALA A 278 -8.51 -20.98 2.98
N GLN A 279 -8.12 -20.14 2.02
CA GLN A 279 -8.45 -18.71 1.97
C GLN A 279 -8.05 -17.92 3.23
N ILE A 280 -6.95 -18.30 3.88
CA ILE A 280 -6.49 -17.70 5.14
C ILE A 280 -5.54 -16.50 4.96
N GLY A 281 -5.47 -15.93 3.75
CA GLY A 281 -4.51 -14.87 3.40
C GLY A 281 -4.62 -13.62 4.27
N ASN A 282 -5.83 -13.21 4.65
CA ASN A 282 -6.03 -12.08 5.55
C ASN A 282 -5.57 -12.38 6.99
N GLU A 283 -5.73 -13.62 7.45
CA GLU A 283 -5.22 -14.06 8.76
C GLU A 283 -3.69 -14.05 8.76
N ILE A 284 -3.05 -14.62 7.73
CA ILE A 284 -1.59 -14.60 7.59
C ILE A 284 -1.08 -13.15 7.53
N SER A 285 -1.78 -12.28 6.80
CA SER A 285 -1.46 -10.84 6.76
C SER A 285 -1.54 -10.18 8.14
N ASN A 286 -2.46 -10.63 9.01
CA ASN A 286 -2.53 -10.17 10.39
C ASN A 286 -1.36 -10.66 11.22
N MET A 287 -0.97 -11.92 11.07
CA MET A 287 0.21 -12.47 11.73
C MET A 287 1.47 -11.70 11.29
N GLU A 288 1.64 -11.45 10.00
CA GLU A 288 2.74 -10.64 9.45
C GLU A 288 2.75 -9.22 10.04
N SER A 289 1.57 -8.58 10.13
CA SER A 289 1.46 -7.22 10.69
C SER A 289 1.85 -7.12 12.16
N LYS A 290 1.78 -8.24 12.90
CA LYS A 290 2.23 -8.32 14.29
C LYS A 290 3.74 -8.48 14.36
N VAL A 291 4.37 -9.19 13.41
CA VAL A 291 5.84 -9.23 13.30
C VAL A 291 6.36 -7.81 13.08
N SER A 292 5.72 -7.03 12.20
CA SER A 292 6.05 -5.62 12.00
C SER A 292 5.84 -4.73 13.22
N ASP A 293 5.06 -5.15 14.23
CA ASP A 293 4.91 -4.39 15.49
C ASP A 293 6.12 -4.55 16.43
N TYR A 294 7.00 -5.53 16.20
CA TYR A 294 8.17 -5.83 17.02
C TYR A 294 9.48 -5.24 16.48
N ILE A 295 9.47 -4.77 15.23
CA ILE A 295 10.61 -4.15 14.55
C ILE A 295 10.49 -2.63 14.72
#